data_AF-A0A7I8VC94-F1
#
_entry.id   AF-A0A7I8VC94-F1
#
_cell.length_a   1.000
_cell.length_b   1.000
_cell.length_c   1.000
_cell.angle_alpha   90.00
_cell.angle_beta   90.00
_cell.angle_gamma   90.00
#
_symmetry.space_group_name_H-M   'P 1'
#
loop_
_entity.id
_entity.type
_entity.pdbx_description
1 polymer ?
#
loop_
_entity_poly.entity_id
_entity_poly.type
_entity_poly.pdbx_seq_one_letter_code
_entity_poly.pdbx_strand_id
1 'polypeptide(L)'
;MSSVRRQMSRIVRAPVAIMEPDKSSKHYPIWKFFRDHIIWVIVLIAYSFIGAAVLEKLESEYERTERQNVLNSREKMVETLWKALNISDNSTKEAWKKKFEIELNKFFKIYKTGIQPAVSSIEERDEEFAWTFWGAMLFCGTVYTTIGYGYLAPKTVPGRVFSMAYAGFGIPLCLIVLANFGKLCTDGLNRFWSKVSNCKTNKRCACCKTKSSQGPLNETENFSNINKDSPKSSISNIEELRRFERKRSHPSLSSNSDSIRSSASKPERSFEERKRSVLISISLVAVYIVVGAAIYTSWEEWEYFDAIYFIFISLTTVGLGDVYPNHPKYFILSSVYMFFGLALVSMVVNLIMINTRKNVEKNLKTIGNKVEKKVVARQNSHPVLNIRKKALANVKSADI
;
A
#
# COMPACT_ATOMS: atom_id res chain seq x y z
N MET A 1 -9.82 -39.80 -12.73
CA MET A 1 -10.03 -38.77 -11.66
C MET A 1 -8.74 -38.25 -11.03
N SER A 2 -7.61 -38.99 -11.01
CA SER A 2 -6.32 -38.53 -10.45
C SER A 2 -5.55 -37.54 -11.33
N SER A 3 -5.68 -37.63 -12.66
CA SER A 3 -4.92 -36.79 -13.61
C SER A 3 -5.40 -35.34 -13.68
N VAL A 4 -6.73 -35.10 -13.70
CA VAL A 4 -7.32 -33.75 -13.66
C VAL A 4 -7.04 -33.05 -12.33
N ARG A 5 -7.05 -33.82 -11.21
CA ARG A 5 -6.65 -33.34 -9.87
C ARG A 5 -5.18 -32.91 -9.84
N ARG A 6 -4.31 -33.56 -10.62
CA ARG A 6 -2.88 -33.19 -10.77
C ARG A 6 -2.67 -31.98 -11.69
N GLN A 7 -3.44 -31.81 -12.76
CA GLN A 7 -3.33 -30.66 -13.65
C GLN A 7 -3.87 -29.36 -13.03
N MET A 8 -5.05 -29.39 -12.40
CA MET A 8 -5.59 -28.21 -11.69
C MET A 8 -4.72 -27.79 -10.49
N SER A 9 -4.11 -28.75 -9.79
CA SER A 9 -3.21 -28.45 -8.67
C SER A 9 -1.80 -28.03 -9.07
N ARG A 10 -1.45 -28.07 -10.37
CA ARG A 10 -0.20 -27.53 -10.93
C ARG A 10 -0.37 -26.09 -11.44
N ILE A 11 -1.52 -25.75 -12.03
CA ILE A 11 -1.81 -24.39 -12.53
C ILE A 11 -1.97 -23.38 -11.36
N VAL A 12 -2.51 -23.82 -10.22
CA VAL A 12 -2.64 -22.99 -8.99
C VAL A 12 -1.31 -22.85 -8.23
N ARG A 13 -0.26 -23.57 -8.64
CA ARG A 13 0.99 -23.74 -7.90
C ARG A 13 2.22 -23.22 -8.65
N ALA A 14 2.05 -22.26 -9.56
CA ALA A 14 3.17 -21.45 -10.02
C ALA A 14 3.63 -20.59 -8.82
N PRO A 15 4.84 -20.80 -8.27
CA PRO A 15 5.32 -20.01 -7.16
C PRO A 15 5.75 -18.65 -7.72
N VAL A 16 4.90 -17.63 -7.61
CA VAL A 16 5.43 -16.30 -7.36
C VAL A 16 5.98 -16.37 -5.94
N ALA A 17 7.31 -16.39 -5.81
CA ALA A 17 8.00 -16.45 -4.53
C ALA A 17 7.70 -15.18 -3.73
N ILE A 18 6.58 -15.19 -3.01
CA ILE A 18 6.25 -14.20 -1.99
C ILE A 18 6.49 -14.91 -0.66
N MET A 19 7.58 -14.53 0.02
CA MET A 19 7.94 -15.00 1.36
C MET A 19 6.71 -14.98 2.28
N GLU A 20 6.27 -16.17 2.70
CA GLU A 20 5.35 -16.29 3.83
C GLU A 20 6.04 -15.68 5.06
N PRO A 21 5.31 -14.95 5.92
CA PRO A 21 5.88 -14.48 7.18
C PRO A 21 6.25 -15.70 8.02
N ASP A 22 7.54 -15.86 8.29
CA ASP A 22 8.08 -16.92 9.14
C ASP A 22 7.35 -16.92 10.49
N LYS A 23 6.82 -18.10 10.86
CA LYS A 23 6.14 -18.34 12.14
C LYS A 23 7.12 -18.64 13.28
N SER A 24 8.43 -18.49 13.06
CA SER A 24 9.42 -18.58 14.13
C SER A 24 9.65 -17.20 14.78
N SER A 25 8.84 -16.87 15.79
CA SER A 25 9.08 -15.70 16.64
C SER A 25 10.24 -15.98 17.60
N LYS A 26 11.47 -16.04 17.08
CA LYS A 26 12.62 -15.56 17.84
C LYS A 26 12.65 -14.05 17.68
N HIS A 27 12.93 -13.32 18.76
CA HIS A 27 13.07 -11.86 18.74
C HIS A 27 14.16 -11.45 17.74
N TYR A 28 13.80 -11.26 16.46
CA TYR A 28 14.67 -10.61 15.50
C TYR A 28 14.82 -9.16 15.96
N PRO A 29 16.04 -8.71 16.32
CA PRO A 29 16.23 -7.36 16.80
C PRO A 29 15.80 -6.38 15.71
N ILE A 30 14.95 -5.41 16.08
CA ILE A 30 14.41 -4.37 15.20
C ILE A 30 15.52 -3.71 14.36
N TRP A 31 16.71 -3.56 14.94
CA TRP A 31 17.87 -2.95 14.30
C TRP A 31 18.41 -3.75 13.11
N LYS A 32 18.37 -5.10 13.16
CA LYS A 32 18.82 -5.97 12.06
C LYS A 32 17.83 -5.94 10.90
N PHE A 33 16.53 -5.81 11.20
CA PHE A 33 15.46 -5.61 10.22
C PHE A 33 15.57 -4.25 9.53
N PHE A 34 15.78 -3.17 10.30
CA PHE A 34 15.98 -1.83 9.73
C PHE A 34 17.22 -1.76 8.83
N ARG A 35 18.33 -2.36 9.26
CA ARG A 35 19.59 -2.38 8.50
C ARG A 35 19.42 -2.99 7.10
N ASP A 36 18.77 -4.14 6.98
CA ASP A 36 18.65 -4.85 5.70
C ASP A 36 17.68 -4.15 4.73
N HIS A 37 16.78 -3.29 5.23
CA HIS A 37 15.86 -2.47 4.41
C HIS A 37 16.44 -1.11 4.03
N ILE A 38 17.26 -0.51 4.89
CA ILE A 38 17.91 0.80 4.65
C ILE A 38 18.86 0.74 3.46
N ILE A 39 19.53 -0.40 3.23
CA ILE A 39 20.47 -0.57 2.10
C ILE A 39 19.81 -0.22 0.77
N TRP A 40 18.60 -0.72 0.51
CA TRP A 40 17.90 -0.46 -0.75
C TRP A 40 17.45 1.00 -0.90
N VAL A 41 17.14 1.67 0.21
CA VAL A 41 16.84 3.11 0.21
C VAL A 41 18.10 3.91 -0.13
N ILE A 42 19.24 3.57 0.46
CA ILE A 42 20.53 4.22 0.15
C ILE A 42 20.90 4.03 -1.33
N VAL A 43 20.73 2.81 -1.85
CA VAL A 43 20.97 2.52 -3.27
C VAL A 43 20.07 3.37 -4.17
N LEU A 44 18.78 3.51 -3.84
CA LEU A 44 17.85 4.36 -4.61
C LEU A 44 18.21 5.85 -4.54
N ILE A 45 18.66 6.34 -3.38
CA ILE A 45 19.15 7.71 -3.23
C ILE A 45 20.39 7.92 -4.11
N ALA A 46 21.40 7.05 -4.01
CA ALA A 46 22.60 7.15 -4.85
C ALA A 46 22.25 7.10 -6.35
N TYR A 47 21.32 6.22 -6.73
CA TYR A 47 20.80 6.12 -8.10
C TYR A 47 20.11 7.41 -8.57
N SER A 48 19.42 8.12 -7.68
CA SER A 48 18.80 9.42 -7.96
C SER A 48 19.84 10.51 -8.19
N PHE A 49 20.90 10.55 -7.36
CA PHE A 49 22.00 11.52 -7.49
C PHE A 49 22.76 11.35 -8.80
N ILE A 50 23.06 10.10 -9.19
CA ILE A 50 23.74 9.81 -10.47
C ILE A 50 22.85 10.23 -11.65
N GLY A 51 21.56 9.90 -11.61
CA GLY A 51 20.61 10.30 -12.65
C GLY A 51 20.51 11.81 -12.81
N ALA A 52 20.42 12.53 -11.70
CA ALA A 52 20.33 13.99 -11.66
C ALA A 52 21.56 14.65 -12.30
N ALA A 53 22.77 14.25 -11.89
CA ALA A 53 24.01 14.81 -12.41
C ALA A 53 24.18 14.60 -13.92
N VAL A 54 23.76 13.44 -14.44
CA VAL A 54 23.82 13.16 -15.88
C VAL A 54 22.79 14.00 -16.64
N LEU A 55 21.55 14.04 -16.18
CA LEU A 55 20.47 14.76 -16.88
C LEU A 55 20.65 16.27 -16.86
N GLU A 56 21.07 16.84 -15.72
CA GLU A 56 21.44 18.25 -15.64
C GLU A 56 22.48 18.60 -16.70
N LYS A 57 23.53 17.78 -16.82
CA LYS A 57 24.58 18.02 -17.83
C LYS A 57 24.07 17.88 -19.27
N LEU A 58 23.14 16.96 -19.54
CA LEU A 58 22.63 16.72 -20.89
C LEU A 58 21.59 17.75 -21.35
N GLU A 59 20.80 18.31 -20.43
CA GLU A 59 19.65 19.17 -20.77
C GLU A 59 19.88 20.65 -20.46
N SER A 60 20.76 21.00 -19.52
CA SER A 60 20.97 22.41 -19.12
C SER A 60 21.44 23.32 -20.25
N GLU A 61 22.31 22.85 -21.14
CA GLU A 61 22.80 23.64 -22.28
C GLU A 61 21.68 23.89 -23.31
N TYR A 62 20.86 22.87 -23.58
CA TYR A 62 19.71 22.98 -24.46
C TYR A 62 18.68 23.97 -23.90
N GLU A 63 18.37 23.87 -22.61
CA GLU A 63 17.44 24.79 -21.94
C GLU A 63 17.92 26.24 -22.00
N ARG A 64 19.22 26.49 -21.73
CA ARG A 64 19.82 27.83 -21.84
C ARG A 64 19.70 28.40 -23.25
N THR A 65 19.96 27.58 -24.27
CA THR A 65 19.91 28.00 -25.67
C THR A 65 18.47 28.34 -26.08
N GLU A 66 17.49 27.50 -25.73
CA GLU A 66 16.09 27.76 -26.05
C GLU A 66 15.53 28.97 -25.30
N ARG A 67 15.92 29.13 -24.02
CA ARG A 67 15.59 30.33 -23.23
C ARG A 67 16.10 31.59 -23.93
N GLN A 68 17.35 31.59 -24.39
CA GLN A 68 17.91 32.73 -25.11
C GLN A 68 17.19 32.98 -26.45
N ASN A 69 16.82 31.91 -27.17
CA ASN A 69 16.03 32.03 -28.40
C ASN A 69 14.68 32.71 -28.17
N VAL A 70 14.00 32.41 -27.06
CA VAL A 70 12.73 33.04 -26.69
C VAL A 70 12.93 34.52 -26.31
N LEU A 71 13.97 34.83 -25.53
CA LEU A 71 14.31 36.22 -25.17
C LEU A 71 14.63 37.07 -26.41
N ASN A 72 15.46 36.55 -27.31
CA ASN A 72 15.80 37.20 -28.57
C ASN A 72 14.56 37.39 -29.47
N SER A 73 13.63 36.43 -29.46
CA SER A 73 12.38 36.54 -30.23
C SER A 73 11.42 37.58 -29.64
N ARG A 74 11.38 37.71 -28.31
CA ARG A 74 10.63 38.77 -27.61
C ARG A 74 11.15 40.14 -28.01
N GLU A 75 12.46 40.34 -27.97
CA GLU A 75 13.10 41.61 -28.34
C GLU A 75 12.81 41.99 -29.80
N LYS A 76 12.94 41.04 -30.73
CA LYS A 76 12.58 41.24 -32.15
C LYS A 76 11.11 41.62 -32.34
N MET A 77 10.20 41.02 -31.57
CA MET A 77 8.78 41.36 -31.62
C MET A 77 8.53 42.79 -31.13
N VAL A 78 9.14 43.18 -30.02
CA VAL A 78 9.05 44.55 -29.46
C VAL A 78 9.63 45.57 -30.45
N GLU A 79 10.78 45.30 -31.06
CA GLU A 79 11.33 46.17 -32.10
C GLU A 79 10.42 46.30 -33.33
N THR A 80 9.81 45.19 -33.74
CA THR A 80 8.87 45.19 -34.88
C THR A 80 7.65 46.03 -34.57
N LEU A 81 7.13 45.93 -33.35
CA LEU A 81 6.04 46.77 -32.83
C LEU A 81 6.43 48.25 -32.74
N TRP A 82 7.64 48.54 -32.26
CA TRP A 82 8.13 49.92 -32.18
C TRP A 82 8.28 50.56 -33.55
N LYS A 83 8.91 49.85 -34.50
CA LYS A 83 9.01 50.29 -35.90
C LYS A 83 7.63 50.52 -36.47
N ALA A 84 6.72 49.58 -36.28
CA ALA A 84 5.33 49.69 -36.69
C ALA A 84 4.59 50.95 -36.17
N LEU A 85 4.82 51.35 -34.93
CA LEU A 85 4.17 52.51 -34.31
C LEU A 85 4.78 53.84 -34.76
N ASN A 86 6.06 53.85 -35.17
CA ASN A 86 6.79 55.07 -35.53
C ASN A 86 6.91 55.34 -37.04
N ILE A 87 6.48 54.43 -37.91
CA ILE A 87 6.50 54.70 -39.36
C ILE A 87 5.24 55.48 -39.75
N SER A 88 5.42 56.66 -40.34
CA SER A 88 4.41 57.42 -41.09
C SER A 88 4.13 56.77 -42.46
N ASP A 89 3.98 55.44 -42.49
CA ASP A 89 3.90 54.69 -43.73
C ASP A 89 2.49 54.80 -44.28
N ASN A 90 2.35 55.09 -45.57
CA ASN A 90 1.05 55.06 -46.26
C ASN A 90 0.58 53.61 -46.51
N SER A 91 1.13 52.65 -45.75
CA SER A 91 0.77 51.23 -45.80
C SER A 91 -0.66 51.05 -45.29
N THR A 92 -1.45 50.29 -46.03
CA THR A 92 -2.81 49.93 -45.61
C THR A 92 -2.77 49.18 -44.28
N LYS A 93 -3.75 49.47 -43.42
CA LYS A 93 -3.95 48.81 -42.12
C LYS A 93 -3.87 47.29 -42.23
N GLU A 94 -4.32 46.73 -43.35
CA GLU A 94 -4.34 45.31 -43.68
C GLU A 94 -2.93 44.73 -43.90
N ALA A 95 -2.04 45.47 -44.56
CA ALA A 95 -0.65 45.04 -44.78
C ALA A 95 0.13 44.97 -43.46
N TRP A 96 -0.10 45.96 -42.60
CA TRP A 96 0.49 46.00 -41.27
C TRP A 96 -0.04 44.87 -40.38
N LYS A 97 -1.37 44.70 -40.34
CA LYS A 97 -2.02 43.64 -39.56
C LYS A 97 -1.47 42.26 -39.95
N LYS A 98 -1.31 42.00 -41.26
CA LYS A 98 -0.73 40.75 -41.76
C LYS A 98 0.73 40.55 -41.33
N LYS A 99 1.56 41.59 -41.38
CA LYS A 99 2.96 41.53 -40.92
C LYS A 99 3.05 41.25 -39.42
N PHE A 100 2.21 41.92 -38.63
CA PHE A 100 2.14 41.69 -37.19
C PHE A 100 1.69 40.28 -36.85
N GLU A 101 0.62 39.77 -37.48
CA GLU A 101 0.14 38.40 -37.28
C GLU A 101 1.22 37.35 -37.59
N ILE A 102 2.04 37.56 -38.63
CA ILE A 102 3.15 36.66 -38.97
C ILE A 102 4.19 36.64 -37.86
N GLU A 103 4.67 37.80 -37.40
CA GLU A 103 5.68 37.87 -36.34
C GLU A 103 5.16 37.41 -34.99
N LEU A 104 3.90 37.73 -34.68
CA LEU A 104 3.22 37.25 -33.48
C LEU A 104 3.11 35.72 -33.49
N ASN A 105 2.73 35.12 -34.61
CA ASN A 105 2.67 33.67 -34.75
C ASN A 105 4.05 33.01 -34.66
N LYS A 106 5.11 33.64 -35.21
CA LYS A 106 6.49 33.17 -35.05
C LYS A 106 6.92 33.22 -33.59
N PHE A 107 6.66 34.33 -32.90
CA PHE A 107 6.93 34.48 -31.47
C PHE A 107 6.19 33.43 -30.66
N PHE A 108 4.87 33.28 -30.86
CA PHE A 108 4.09 32.26 -30.14
C PHE A 108 4.55 30.84 -30.44
N LYS A 109 5.02 30.56 -31.66
CA LYS A 109 5.60 29.25 -32.00
C LYS A 109 6.86 28.99 -31.20
N ILE A 110 7.81 29.94 -31.19
CA ILE A 110 9.08 29.83 -30.45
C ILE A 110 8.83 29.81 -28.93
N TYR A 111 7.92 30.64 -28.46
CA TYR A 111 7.52 30.70 -27.06
C TYR A 111 6.93 29.36 -26.58
N LYS A 112 6.00 28.76 -27.35
CA LYS A 112 5.42 27.45 -27.03
C LYS A 112 6.43 26.31 -27.06
N THR A 113 7.47 26.39 -27.90
CA THR A 113 8.49 25.35 -28.01
C THR A 113 9.61 25.49 -26.97
N GLY A 114 10.02 26.73 -26.68
CA GLY A 114 11.14 27.05 -25.79
C GLY A 114 10.76 27.25 -24.33
N ILE A 115 9.49 27.53 -24.03
CA ILE A 115 8.95 27.61 -22.67
C ILE A 115 7.80 26.60 -22.58
N GLN A 116 8.07 25.40 -22.04
CA GLN A 116 7.00 24.59 -21.45
C GLN A 116 6.40 25.37 -20.26
N PRO A 117 5.13 25.14 -19.89
CA PRO A 117 4.42 25.89 -18.84
C PRO A 117 4.92 25.60 -17.42
N ALA A 118 6.22 25.30 -17.25
CA ALA A 118 6.90 25.26 -15.96
C ALA A 118 7.03 26.66 -15.31
N VAL A 119 6.72 27.73 -16.04
CA VAL A 119 6.77 29.13 -15.59
C VAL A 119 5.51 29.84 -16.07
N SER A 120 4.36 29.50 -15.49
CA SER A 120 3.08 30.18 -15.77
C SER A 120 2.90 31.48 -15.00
N SER A 121 3.74 31.77 -14.00
CA SER A 121 3.83 33.10 -13.40
C SER A 121 4.91 33.91 -14.11
N ILE A 122 4.48 34.76 -15.03
CA ILE A 122 5.22 35.97 -15.43
C ILE A 122 5.13 36.97 -14.27
N GLU A 123 5.51 36.54 -13.07
CA GLU A 123 5.84 37.44 -11.98
C GLU A 123 7.36 37.53 -11.95
N GLU A 124 7.86 38.76 -12.01
CA GLU A 124 9.26 39.16 -12.22
C GLU A 124 10.23 38.77 -11.10
N ARG A 125 10.11 37.58 -10.47
CA ARG A 125 11.08 37.12 -9.48
C ARG A 125 11.50 35.68 -9.72
N ASP A 126 12.79 35.61 -10.05
CA ASP A 126 13.69 34.46 -10.21
C ASP A 126 13.60 33.65 -11.52
N GLU A 127 14.56 33.99 -12.39
CA GLU A 127 14.98 33.37 -13.63
C GLU A 127 15.58 31.96 -13.43
N GLU A 128 14.91 31.07 -12.71
CA GLU A 128 15.47 29.75 -12.40
C GLU A 128 15.24 28.75 -13.54
N PHE A 129 16.33 28.12 -14.00
CA PHE A 129 16.29 27.02 -14.97
C PHE A 129 15.62 25.80 -14.33
N ALA A 130 14.78 25.09 -15.08
CA ALA A 130 14.12 23.88 -14.60
C ALA A 130 15.10 22.70 -14.47
N TRP A 131 16.11 22.61 -15.34
CA TRP A 131 17.18 21.62 -15.26
C TRP A 131 18.33 22.07 -14.34
N THR A 132 18.00 22.33 -13.08
CA THR A 132 19.00 22.35 -11.99
C THR A 132 19.24 20.94 -11.46
N PHE A 133 20.34 20.72 -10.72
CA PHE A 133 20.59 19.45 -10.04
C PHE A 133 19.36 18.92 -9.26
N TRP A 134 18.71 19.79 -8.49
CA TRP A 134 17.53 19.42 -7.67
C TRP A 134 16.28 19.18 -8.53
N GLY A 135 16.07 19.96 -9.58
CA GLY A 135 15.00 19.72 -10.56
C GLY A 135 15.19 18.38 -11.29
N ALA A 136 16.43 18.08 -11.71
CA ALA A 136 16.78 16.81 -12.33
C ALA A 136 16.62 15.62 -11.36
N MET A 137 16.94 15.80 -10.07
CA MET A 137 16.70 14.78 -9.04
C MET A 137 15.20 14.52 -8.84
N LEU A 138 14.38 15.57 -8.82
CA LEU A 138 12.92 15.43 -8.75
C LEU A 138 12.37 14.72 -9.99
N PHE A 139 12.85 15.07 -11.18
CA PHE A 139 12.54 14.35 -12.41
C PHE A 139 12.87 12.85 -12.29
N CYS A 140 14.10 12.50 -11.87
CA CYS A 140 14.48 11.09 -11.62
C CYS A 140 13.48 10.39 -10.69
N GLY A 141 13.11 11.06 -9.59
CA GLY A 141 12.05 10.64 -8.67
C GLY A 141 10.76 10.29 -9.40
N THR A 142 10.23 11.22 -10.18
CA THR A 142 8.96 11.03 -10.92
C THR A 142 9.02 9.90 -11.94
N VAL A 143 10.18 9.62 -12.53
CA VAL A 143 10.40 8.56 -13.51
C VAL A 143 10.32 7.18 -12.85
N TYR A 144 11.12 6.91 -11.80
CA TYR A 144 11.13 5.58 -11.19
C TYR A 144 9.91 5.32 -10.28
N THR A 145 9.27 6.37 -9.76
CA THR A 145 7.99 6.27 -9.03
C THR A 145 6.78 6.19 -9.95
N THR A 146 7.00 6.31 -11.27
CA THR A 146 5.96 6.32 -12.30
C THR A 146 4.88 7.37 -12.09
N ILE A 147 5.20 8.47 -11.40
CA ILE A 147 4.30 9.62 -11.27
C ILE A 147 4.26 10.40 -12.59
N GLY A 148 5.43 10.76 -13.12
CA GLY A 148 5.58 11.36 -14.45
C GLY A 148 4.74 12.62 -14.72
N TYR A 149 4.86 13.67 -13.90
CA TYR A 149 4.08 14.92 -14.04
C TYR A 149 4.11 15.54 -15.46
N GLY A 150 5.20 15.38 -16.20
CA GLY A 150 5.28 15.85 -17.59
C GLY A 150 5.55 17.35 -17.78
N TYR A 151 5.59 18.15 -16.71
CA TYR A 151 6.02 19.57 -16.80
C TYR A 151 7.53 19.71 -17.06
N LEU A 152 8.33 18.75 -16.59
CA LEU A 152 9.78 18.65 -16.85
C LEU A 152 10.06 17.35 -17.61
N ALA A 153 10.58 17.46 -18.85
CA ALA A 153 10.88 16.31 -19.69
C ALA A 153 12.08 16.58 -20.61
N PRO A 154 12.97 15.59 -20.82
CA PRO A 154 14.18 15.76 -21.61
C PRO A 154 13.83 16.03 -23.07
N LYS A 155 14.41 17.09 -23.62
CA LYS A 155 14.19 17.51 -25.00
C LYS A 155 15.29 17.01 -25.91
N THR A 156 16.51 16.84 -25.40
CA THR A 156 17.63 16.33 -26.19
C THR A 156 17.47 14.84 -26.49
N VAL A 157 17.98 14.41 -27.65
CA VAL A 157 18.06 12.98 -28.00
C VAL A 157 18.83 12.17 -26.94
N PRO A 158 20.04 12.56 -26.51
CA PRO A 158 20.76 11.81 -25.47
C PRO A 158 20.00 11.78 -24.13
N GLY A 159 19.37 12.87 -23.69
CA GLY A 159 18.59 12.90 -22.45
C GLY A 159 17.37 11.98 -22.49
N ARG A 160 16.69 11.89 -23.65
CA ARG A 160 15.57 10.94 -23.85
C ARG A 160 16.03 9.49 -23.81
N VAL A 161 17.12 9.16 -24.52
CA VAL A 161 17.68 7.80 -24.53
C VAL A 161 18.13 7.39 -23.13
N PHE A 162 18.82 8.29 -22.41
CA PHE A 162 19.20 8.07 -21.03
C PHE A 162 17.99 7.81 -20.14
N SER A 163 16.93 8.64 -20.25
CA SER A 163 15.73 8.50 -19.44
C SER A 163 14.97 7.18 -19.69
N MET A 164 14.96 6.69 -20.93
CA MET A 164 14.39 5.37 -21.25
C MET A 164 15.16 4.24 -20.55
N ALA A 165 16.49 4.27 -20.59
CA ALA A 165 17.33 3.29 -19.91
C ALA A 165 17.21 3.41 -18.38
N TYR A 166 17.19 4.64 -17.86
CA TYR A 166 17.03 4.95 -16.45
C TYR A 166 15.70 4.41 -15.90
N ALA A 167 14.59 4.60 -16.62
CA ALA A 167 13.30 4.03 -16.23
C ALA A 167 13.32 2.49 -16.14
N GLY A 168 14.01 1.82 -17.08
CA GLY A 168 14.10 0.36 -17.12
C GLY A 168 14.69 -0.28 -15.87
N PHE A 169 15.68 0.36 -15.23
CA PHE A 169 16.28 -0.13 -13.98
C PHE A 169 15.68 0.53 -12.74
N GLY A 170 15.31 1.81 -12.83
CA GLY A 170 14.75 2.59 -11.73
C GLY A 170 13.41 2.05 -11.25
N ILE A 171 12.48 1.71 -12.16
CA ILE A 171 11.14 1.24 -11.79
C ILE A 171 11.22 -0.06 -10.97
N PRO A 172 11.92 -1.14 -11.43
CA PRO A 172 12.10 -2.34 -10.61
C PRO A 172 12.74 -2.06 -9.24
N LEU A 173 13.78 -1.21 -9.20
CA LEU A 173 14.44 -0.83 -7.95
C LEU A 173 13.47 -0.14 -6.99
N CYS A 174 12.68 0.82 -7.47
CA CYS A 174 11.67 1.52 -6.69
C CYS A 174 10.61 0.56 -6.15
N LEU A 175 10.12 -0.37 -6.98
CA LEU A 175 9.13 -1.37 -6.56
C LEU A 175 9.66 -2.30 -5.45
N ILE A 176 10.94 -2.70 -5.50
CA ILE A 176 11.58 -3.49 -4.43
C ILE A 176 11.60 -2.70 -3.12
N VAL A 177 11.99 -1.42 -3.19
CA VAL A 177 12.03 -0.56 -2.00
C VAL A 177 10.64 -0.35 -1.42
N LEU A 178 9.65 -0.03 -2.26
CA LEU A 178 8.25 0.16 -1.85
C LEU A 178 7.63 -1.10 -1.26
N ALA A 179 7.93 -2.29 -1.79
CA ALA A 179 7.44 -3.56 -1.24
C ALA A 179 8.00 -3.83 0.16
N ASN A 180 9.29 -3.58 0.35
CA ASN A 180 9.96 -3.72 1.65
C ASN A 180 9.41 -2.73 2.67
N PHE A 181 9.25 -1.47 2.28
CA PHE A 181 8.76 -0.41 3.16
C PHE A 181 7.27 -0.60 3.49
N GLY A 182 6.45 -1.04 2.52
CA GLY A 182 5.05 -1.38 2.73
C GLY A 182 4.85 -2.51 3.76
N LYS A 183 5.75 -3.51 3.77
CA LYS A 183 5.77 -4.56 4.80
C LYS A 183 6.14 -4.00 6.17
N LEU A 184 7.16 -3.16 6.24
CA LEU A 184 7.58 -2.48 7.47
C LEU A 184 6.45 -1.65 8.08
N CYS A 185 5.73 -0.86 7.27
CA CYS A 185 4.56 -0.09 7.71
C CYS A 185 3.43 -1.01 8.18
N THR A 186 3.18 -2.12 7.47
CA THR A 186 2.15 -3.10 7.85
C THR A 186 2.43 -3.73 9.21
N ASP A 187 3.68 -4.17 9.44
CA ASP A 187 4.10 -4.75 10.71
C ASP A 187 4.07 -3.72 11.83
N GLY A 188 4.47 -2.47 11.53
CA GLY A 188 4.34 -1.33 12.43
C GLY A 188 2.90 -1.08 12.87
N LEU A 189 1.96 -1.01 11.93
CA LEU A 189 0.54 -0.80 12.22
C LEU A 189 -0.05 -1.96 13.03
N ASN A 190 0.29 -3.21 12.71
CA ASN A 190 -0.17 -4.38 13.46
C ASN A 190 0.34 -4.37 14.91
N ARG A 191 1.60 -3.97 15.13
CA ARG A 191 2.15 -3.78 16.48
C ARG A 191 1.45 -2.65 17.22
N PHE A 192 1.25 -1.52 16.56
CA PHE A 192 0.51 -0.40 17.14
C PHE A 192 -0.91 -0.82 17.53
N TRP A 193 -1.62 -1.49 16.62
CA TRP A 193 -3.00 -1.89 16.85
C TRP A 193 -3.13 -2.97 17.92
N SER A 194 -2.23 -3.95 17.98
CA SER A 194 -2.22 -4.94 19.07
C SER A 194 -1.98 -4.31 20.44
N LYS A 195 -1.18 -3.24 20.52
CA LYS A 195 -1.00 -2.46 21.75
C LYS A 195 -2.28 -1.69 22.12
N VAL A 196 -2.93 -1.05 21.15
CA VAL A 196 -4.18 -0.30 21.35
C VAL A 196 -5.35 -1.22 21.72
N SER A 197 -5.49 -2.37 21.05
CA SER A 197 -6.55 -3.34 21.33
C SER A 197 -6.35 -4.02 22.67
N ASN A 198 -5.11 -4.40 23.03
CA ASN A 198 -4.81 -4.97 24.35
C ASN A 198 -5.10 -4.01 25.50
N CYS A 199 -5.00 -2.69 25.32
CA CYS A 199 -5.43 -1.74 26.36
C CYS A 199 -6.97 -1.60 26.44
N LYS A 200 -7.72 -1.91 25.36
CA LYS A 200 -9.20 -2.00 25.38
C LYS A 200 -9.71 -3.30 26.01
N THR A 201 -9.00 -4.43 25.86
CA THR A 201 -9.42 -5.74 26.41
C THR A 201 -8.90 -6.02 27.83
N ASN A 202 -7.82 -5.36 28.26
CA ASN A 202 -7.23 -5.59 29.57
C ASN A 202 -7.73 -4.55 30.58
N LYS A 203 -8.66 -4.93 31.47
CA LYS A 203 -9.18 -4.11 32.58
C LYS A 203 -8.10 -3.64 33.59
N ARG A 204 -6.82 -3.99 33.38
CA ARG A 204 -5.67 -3.54 34.17
C ARG A 204 -4.89 -2.35 33.56
N CYS A 205 -5.25 -1.84 32.37
CA CYS A 205 -4.61 -0.66 31.78
C CYS A 205 -4.98 0.62 32.61
N ALA A 206 -3.99 1.40 33.05
CA ALA A 206 -4.20 2.59 33.91
C ALA A 206 -5.15 3.64 33.30
N CYS A 207 -5.22 3.73 31.96
CA CYS A 207 -6.09 4.63 31.21
C CYS A 207 -7.61 4.29 31.32
N CYS A 208 -7.96 3.04 31.66
CA CYS A 208 -9.37 2.59 31.76
C CYS A 208 -9.96 2.69 33.18
N LYS A 209 -9.20 3.16 34.20
CA LYS A 209 -9.68 3.24 35.59
C LYS A 209 -10.70 4.35 35.86
N THR A 210 -10.92 5.29 34.93
CA THR A 210 -11.74 6.49 35.17
C THR A 210 -13.20 6.40 34.67
N LYS A 211 -13.69 5.23 34.21
CA LYS A 211 -15.09 5.10 33.75
C LYS A 211 -15.84 3.86 34.26
N SER A 212 -15.69 3.50 35.54
CA SER A 212 -16.66 2.61 36.20
C SER A 212 -16.88 2.98 37.67
N SER A 213 -17.66 4.03 37.90
CA SER A 213 -18.31 4.27 39.19
C SER A 213 -19.78 4.54 38.92
N GLN A 214 -20.54 3.46 38.84
CA GLN A 214 -21.97 3.38 39.19
C GLN A 214 -22.37 1.91 39.06
N GLY A 215 -22.08 1.15 40.12
CA GLY A 215 -22.82 -0.08 40.42
C GLY A 215 -24.00 0.29 41.32
N PRO A 216 -25.16 -0.39 41.23
CA PRO A 216 -26.25 -0.18 42.17
C PRO A 216 -25.83 -0.73 43.53
N LEU A 217 -26.00 0.10 44.56
CA LEU A 217 -25.98 -0.28 45.96
C LEU A 217 -27.10 -1.29 46.23
N ASN A 218 -26.82 -2.30 47.05
CA ASN A 218 -27.74 -2.84 48.04
C ASN A 218 -26.90 -3.51 49.15
N GLU A 219 -26.91 -2.88 50.33
CA GLU A 219 -26.66 -3.49 51.65
C GLU A 219 -27.71 -4.61 51.86
N THR A 220 -27.57 -5.63 52.71
CA THR A 220 -27.03 -5.84 54.06
C THR A 220 -26.55 -7.32 54.13
N GLU A 221 -25.81 -7.90 55.08
CA GLU A 221 -25.84 -7.82 56.54
C GLU A 221 -24.68 -8.68 57.13
N ASN A 222 -23.98 -8.13 58.13
CA ASN A 222 -23.33 -8.72 59.32
C ASN A 222 -23.15 -10.26 59.46
N PHE A 223 -21.97 -10.77 59.83
CA PHE A 223 -21.40 -10.79 61.20
C PHE A 223 -20.31 -11.89 61.37
N SER A 224 -19.20 -11.47 61.98
CA SER A 224 -18.23 -12.20 62.83
C SER A 224 -17.61 -13.57 62.43
N ASN A 225 -16.28 -13.53 62.35
CA ASN A 225 -15.36 -14.63 62.68
C ASN A 225 -15.55 -15.16 64.11
N ILE A 226 -15.40 -16.47 64.32
CA ILE A 226 -14.96 -17.07 65.59
C ILE A 226 -13.89 -18.16 65.30
N ASN A 227 -12.71 -17.97 65.87
CA ASN A 227 -11.59 -18.90 65.98
C ASN A 227 -11.92 -20.12 66.86
N LYS A 228 -11.24 -21.26 66.65
CA LYS A 228 -10.72 -22.15 67.73
C LYS A 228 -9.72 -23.21 67.22
N ASP A 229 -8.47 -23.02 67.63
CA ASP A 229 -7.41 -23.92 68.15
C ASP A 229 -7.40 -25.47 67.89
N SER A 230 -6.25 -25.93 67.37
CA SER A 230 -5.39 -27.16 67.52
C SER A 230 -5.81 -28.44 68.34
N PRO A 231 -5.04 -29.57 68.39
CA PRO A 231 -4.28 -30.36 67.38
C PRO A 231 -4.44 -31.92 67.45
N LYS A 232 -4.01 -32.64 66.38
CA LYS A 232 -3.51 -34.05 66.24
C LYS A 232 -4.25 -35.26 66.90
N SER A 233 -4.74 -36.20 66.06
CA SER A 233 -4.45 -37.66 66.17
C SER A 233 -4.97 -38.50 64.97
N SER A 234 -4.03 -39.13 64.25
CA SER A 234 -4.04 -40.52 63.76
C SER A 234 -5.32 -41.14 63.15
N ILE A 235 -5.50 -41.11 61.82
CA ILE A 235 -6.11 -42.24 61.07
C ILE A 235 -5.41 -42.38 59.71
N SER A 236 -4.39 -43.24 59.66
CA SER A 236 -3.54 -43.52 58.50
C SER A 236 -4.08 -44.61 57.56
N ASN A 237 -5.39 -44.83 57.46
CA ASN A 237 -5.94 -46.00 56.75
C ASN A 237 -6.96 -45.68 55.63
N ILE A 238 -7.08 -44.42 55.17
CA ILE A 238 -8.09 -44.03 54.16
C ILE A 238 -7.50 -43.83 52.75
N GLU A 239 -6.17 -43.70 52.60
CA GLU A 239 -5.52 -43.51 51.29
C GLU A 239 -5.13 -44.81 50.57
N GLU A 240 -5.09 -45.96 51.26
CA GLU A 240 -4.83 -47.26 50.62
C GLU A 240 -6.08 -47.90 50.00
N LEU A 241 -7.28 -47.63 50.53
CA LEU A 241 -8.54 -48.19 50.01
C LEU A 241 -8.96 -47.58 48.66
N ARG A 242 -8.65 -46.30 48.39
CA ARG A 242 -8.92 -45.68 47.06
C ARG A 242 -8.00 -46.17 45.95
N ARG A 243 -6.90 -46.85 46.28
CA ARG A 243 -5.96 -47.38 45.28
C ARG A 243 -6.39 -48.76 44.75
N PHE A 244 -7.26 -49.47 45.46
CA PHE A 244 -7.74 -50.80 45.09
C PHE A 244 -8.94 -50.76 44.11
N GLU A 245 -9.79 -49.75 44.16
CA GLU A 245 -10.93 -49.60 43.21
C GLU A 245 -10.50 -49.20 41.80
N ARG A 246 -9.24 -48.79 41.59
CA ARG A 246 -8.74 -48.35 40.26
C ARG A 246 -8.15 -49.47 39.40
N LYS A 247 -8.18 -50.75 39.85
CA LYS A 247 -7.45 -51.86 39.22
C LYS A 247 -8.27 -53.12 38.85
N ARG A 248 -9.61 -53.11 38.88
CA ARG A 248 -10.41 -54.27 38.47
C ARG A 248 -11.63 -53.90 37.63
N SER A 249 -11.47 -53.89 36.30
CA SER A 249 -12.31 -54.64 35.34
C SER A 249 -11.87 -54.35 33.89
N HIS A 250 -11.58 -55.43 33.15
CA HIS A 250 -11.21 -55.44 31.72
C HIS A 250 -12.47 -55.56 30.80
N PRO A 251 -12.38 -55.96 29.52
CA PRO A 251 -12.62 -55.11 28.36
C PRO A 251 -13.88 -55.52 27.58
N SER A 252 -14.62 -54.58 26.98
CA SER A 252 -15.57 -54.95 25.93
C SER A 252 -15.66 -53.92 24.81
N LEU A 253 -15.60 -54.48 23.62
CA LEU A 253 -15.73 -53.89 22.30
C LEU A 253 -17.18 -53.45 22.08
N SER A 254 -17.44 -52.17 21.81
CA SER A 254 -18.62 -51.77 21.02
C SER A 254 -18.49 -50.36 20.43
N SER A 255 -18.52 -50.33 19.10
CA SER A 255 -19.12 -49.35 18.20
C SER A 255 -19.07 -47.84 18.53
N ASN A 256 -18.37 -47.13 17.63
CA ASN A 256 -18.68 -45.78 17.18
C ASN A 256 -20.20 -45.53 17.07
N SER A 257 -20.66 -44.43 17.67
CA SER A 257 -21.69 -43.59 17.07
C SER A 257 -21.46 -42.13 17.46
N ASP A 258 -20.90 -41.40 16.49
CA ASP A 258 -20.88 -39.95 16.43
C ASP A 258 -22.29 -39.39 16.63
N SER A 259 -22.49 -38.56 17.65
CA SER A 259 -23.56 -37.58 17.70
C SER A 259 -22.98 -36.17 17.78
N ILE A 260 -22.51 -35.73 16.61
CA ILE A 260 -22.78 -34.42 16.01
C ILE A 260 -23.22 -33.34 17.03
N ARG A 261 -22.27 -32.74 17.74
CA ARG A 261 -22.44 -31.35 18.18
C ARG A 261 -21.94 -30.46 17.07
N SER A 262 -22.88 -30.05 16.22
CA SER A 262 -22.74 -29.04 15.19
C SER A 262 -22.02 -27.80 15.74
N SER A 263 -20.71 -27.74 15.50
CA SER A 263 -19.90 -26.53 15.57
C SER A 263 -20.23 -25.67 14.35
N ALA A 264 -21.45 -25.15 14.31
CA ALA A 264 -21.86 -24.11 13.38
C ALA A 264 -21.37 -22.74 13.87
N SER A 265 -20.78 -21.98 12.95
CA SER A 265 -20.44 -20.54 13.02
C SER A 265 -19.22 -20.09 13.85
N LYS A 266 -18.01 -20.20 13.27
CA LYS A 266 -16.93 -19.20 13.47
C LYS A 266 -16.20 -18.73 12.19
N PRO A 267 -16.84 -18.49 11.02
CA PRO A 267 -16.15 -17.84 9.90
C PRO A 267 -16.25 -16.30 9.88
N GLU A 268 -17.27 -15.69 10.51
CA GLU A 268 -17.59 -14.25 10.35
C GLU A 268 -16.63 -13.29 11.06
N ARG A 269 -16.20 -13.57 12.29
CA ARG A 269 -15.28 -12.68 13.05
C ARG A 269 -14.01 -12.33 12.28
N SER A 270 -13.45 -13.31 11.55
CA SER A 270 -12.21 -13.12 10.81
C SER A 270 -12.34 -12.16 9.62
N PHE A 271 -13.53 -12.05 9.00
CA PHE A 271 -13.74 -11.24 7.80
C PHE A 271 -13.93 -9.77 8.15
N GLU A 272 -14.71 -9.49 9.20
CA GLU A 272 -14.90 -8.14 9.71
C GLU A 272 -13.64 -7.54 10.33
N GLU A 273 -12.79 -8.37 10.97
CA GLU A 273 -11.45 -7.94 11.41
C GLU A 273 -10.55 -7.53 10.24
N ARG A 274 -10.60 -8.25 9.11
CA ARG A 274 -9.79 -7.94 7.92
C ARG A 274 -10.28 -6.67 7.20
N LYS A 275 -11.59 -6.50 7.03
CA LYS A 275 -12.16 -5.27 6.47
C LYS A 275 -11.76 -4.05 7.30
N ARG A 276 -11.79 -4.20 8.63
CA ARG A 276 -11.39 -3.13 9.55
C ARG A 276 -9.93 -2.72 9.37
N SER A 277 -9.01 -3.66 9.16
CA SER A 277 -7.59 -3.33 8.90
C SER A 277 -7.42 -2.51 7.62
N VAL A 278 -8.12 -2.87 6.54
CA VAL A 278 -8.06 -2.13 5.27
C VAL A 278 -8.62 -0.71 5.45
N LEU A 279 -9.75 -0.58 6.15
CA LEU A 279 -10.37 0.72 6.42
C LEU A 279 -9.45 1.64 7.24
N ILE A 280 -8.78 1.10 8.26
CA ILE A 280 -7.81 1.86 9.07
C ILE A 280 -6.65 2.35 8.21
N SER A 281 -6.11 1.50 7.33
CA SER A 281 -4.99 1.89 6.45
C SER A 281 -5.39 2.94 5.42
N ILE A 282 -6.59 2.86 4.85
CA ILE A 282 -7.12 3.90 3.95
C ILE A 282 -7.31 5.21 4.73
N SER A 283 -7.85 5.14 5.96
CA SER A 283 -8.02 6.31 6.82
C SER A 283 -6.67 6.95 7.17
N LEU A 284 -5.62 6.15 7.37
CA LEU A 284 -4.26 6.65 7.60
C LEU A 284 -3.73 7.44 6.39
N VAL A 285 -3.94 6.94 5.16
CA VAL A 285 -3.56 7.67 3.94
C VAL A 285 -4.38 8.96 3.78
N ALA A 286 -5.68 8.93 4.09
CA ALA A 286 -6.51 10.13 4.05
C ALA A 286 -6.01 11.21 5.03
N VAL A 287 -5.69 10.82 6.27
CA VAL A 287 -5.08 11.74 7.27
C VAL A 287 -3.73 12.24 6.78
N TYR A 288 -2.92 11.39 6.15
CA TYR A 288 -1.63 11.78 5.58
C TYR A 288 -1.79 12.90 4.55
N ILE A 289 -2.76 12.77 3.63
CA ILE A 289 -3.08 13.78 2.61
C ILE A 289 -3.51 15.10 3.25
N VAL A 290 -4.42 15.06 4.23
CA VAL A 290 -4.92 16.25 4.94
C VAL A 290 -3.78 16.97 5.67
N VAL A 291 -2.92 16.23 6.38
CA VAL A 291 -1.76 16.82 7.08
C VAL A 291 -0.77 17.41 6.08
N GLY A 292 -0.50 16.73 4.97
CA GLY A 292 0.37 17.25 3.93
C GLY A 292 -0.16 18.52 3.30
N ALA A 293 -1.48 18.60 3.05
CA ALA A 293 -2.08 19.78 2.46
C ALA A 293 -1.82 21.04 3.30
N ALA A 294 -1.90 20.93 4.63
CA ALA A 294 -1.56 22.03 5.53
C ALA A 294 -0.09 22.46 5.41
N ILE A 295 0.83 21.51 5.19
CA ILE A 295 2.25 21.78 4.98
C ILE A 295 2.47 22.48 3.63
N TYR A 296 1.90 21.96 2.55
CA TYR A 296 2.06 22.53 1.20
C TYR A 296 1.42 23.91 1.06
N THR A 297 0.28 24.17 1.70
CA THR A 297 -0.30 25.52 1.77
C THR A 297 0.68 26.52 2.43
N SER A 298 1.47 26.08 3.41
CA SER A 298 2.49 26.95 4.04
C SER A 298 3.79 27.10 3.22
N TRP A 299 4.10 26.12 2.37
CA TRP A 299 5.35 26.10 1.58
C TRP A 299 5.19 26.79 0.22
N GLU A 300 4.08 26.53 -0.46
CA GLU A 300 3.84 26.93 -1.84
C GLU A 300 2.75 28.00 -1.97
N GLU A 301 2.19 28.47 -0.84
CA GLU A 301 1.11 29.46 -0.78
C GLU A 301 -0.14 29.07 -1.59
N TRP A 302 -0.35 27.76 -1.81
CA TRP A 302 -1.50 27.24 -2.54
C TRP A 302 -2.78 27.23 -1.73
N GLU A 303 -3.92 27.26 -2.43
CA GLU A 303 -5.19 26.92 -1.82
C GLU A 303 -5.12 25.50 -1.23
N TYR A 304 -5.74 25.32 -0.07
CA TYR A 304 -5.72 24.03 0.65
C TYR A 304 -6.25 22.87 -0.20
N PHE A 305 -7.24 23.13 -1.06
CA PHE A 305 -7.77 22.11 -1.97
C PHE A 305 -6.78 21.73 -3.07
N ASP A 306 -6.04 22.69 -3.64
CA ASP A 306 -5.00 22.41 -4.63
C ASP A 306 -3.87 21.57 -4.03
N ALA A 307 -3.52 21.82 -2.77
CA ALA A 307 -2.56 21.00 -2.04
C ALA A 307 -3.06 19.56 -1.81
N ILE A 308 -4.34 19.38 -1.43
CA ILE A 308 -4.97 18.04 -1.34
C ILE A 308 -4.93 17.35 -2.71
N TYR A 309 -5.35 18.05 -3.74
CA TYR A 309 -5.40 17.55 -5.11
C TYR A 309 -4.03 17.09 -5.57
N PHE A 310 -3.01 17.94 -5.42
CA PHE A 310 -1.62 17.64 -5.75
C PHE A 310 -1.13 16.37 -5.03
N ILE A 311 -1.29 16.27 -3.71
CA ILE A 311 -0.82 15.10 -2.97
C ILE A 311 -1.58 13.85 -3.42
N PHE A 312 -2.90 13.94 -3.62
CA PHE A 312 -3.72 12.82 -4.06
C PHE A 312 -3.27 12.29 -5.44
N ILE A 313 -3.22 13.14 -6.47
CA ILE A 313 -2.84 12.73 -7.84
C ILE A 313 -1.43 12.14 -7.88
N SER A 314 -0.55 12.63 -7.01
CA SER A 314 0.84 12.19 -6.92
C SER A 314 0.98 10.85 -6.21
N LEU A 315 0.24 10.64 -5.11
CA LEU A 315 0.22 9.36 -4.40
C LEU A 315 -0.49 8.25 -5.15
N THR A 316 -1.49 8.60 -5.98
CA THR A 316 -2.11 7.65 -6.92
C THR A 316 -1.26 7.42 -8.17
N THR A 317 -0.09 8.05 -8.29
CA THR A 317 0.81 8.00 -9.45
C THR A 317 0.10 8.33 -10.77
N VAL A 318 -0.87 9.25 -10.73
CA VAL A 318 -1.56 9.76 -11.93
C VAL A 318 -0.72 10.89 -12.53
N GLY A 319 -0.22 11.79 -11.68
CA GLY A 319 0.76 12.82 -12.05
C GLY A 319 0.33 13.69 -13.24
N LEU A 320 -0.77 14.44 -13.08
CA LEU A 320 -1.26 15.32 -14.16
C LEU A 320 -0.32 16.50 -14.47
N GLY A 321 0.43 16.97 -13.47
CA GLY A 321 1.46 17.99 -13.63
C GLY A 321 0.93 19.40 -13.92
N ASP A 322 -0.35 19.62 -13.67
CA ASP A 322 -1.04 20.91 -13.67
C ASP A 322 -0.76 21.73 -12.41
N VAL A 323 -0.60 21.05 -11.27
CA VAL A 323 -0.13 21.62 -10.00
C VAL A 323 1.16 20.89 -9.58
N TYR A 324 2.20 21.64 -9.26
CA TYR A 324 3.50 21.10 -8.83
C TYR A 324 4.30 22.18 -8.06
N PRO A 325 5.17 21.78 -7.12
CA PRO A 325 5.93 22.73 -6.29
C PRO A 325 6.76 23.68 -7.17
N ASN A 326 6.62 24.97 -6.94
CA ASN A 326 7.34 26.02 -7.68
C ASN A 326 8.62 26.43 -6.99
N HIS A 327 8.71 26.25 -5.67
CA HIS A 327 9.88 26.68 -4.89
C HIS A 327 10.94 25.57 -4.76
N PRO A 328 12.14 25.71 -5.39
CA PRO A 328 13.15 24.64 -5.36
C PRO A 328 13.69 24.33 -3.97
N LYS A 329 13.63 25.28 -3.04
CA LYS A 329 13.98 25.11 -1.62
C LYS A 329 13.24 23.94 -0.95
N TYR A 330 12.04 23.59 -1.40
CA TYR A 330 11.23 22.53 -0.80
C TYR A 330 11.27 21.20 -1.57
N PHE A 331 11.98 21.10 -2.69
CA PHE A 331 11.98 19.89 -3.54
C PHE A 331 12.49 18.63 -2.83
N ILE A 332 13.53 18.75 -2.00
CA ILE A 332 14.07 17.60 -1.25
C ILE A 332 13.06 17.14 -0.20
N LEU A 333 12.50 18.08 0.58
CA LEU A 333 11.51 17.78 1.61
C LEU A 333 10.23 17.21 0.99
N SER A 334 9.79 17.78 -0.13
CA SER A 334 8.69 17.27 -0.95
C SER A 334 8.97 15.85 -1.44
N SER A 335 10.16 15.58 -1.98
CA SER A 335 10.55 14.23 -2.45
C SER A 335 10.51 13.20 -1.34
N VAL A 336 11.03 13.52 -0.15
CA VAL A 336 11.00 12.64 1.03
C VAL A 336 9.56 12.38 1.49
N TYR A 337 8.74 13.44 1.55
CA TYR A 337 7.33 13.34 1.90
C TYR A 337 6.56 12.47 0.90
N MET A 338 6.77 12.69 -0.41
CA MET A 338 6.10 11.91 -1.45
C MET A 338 6.52 10.44 -1.40
N PHE A 339 7.79 10.16 -1.16
CA PHE A 339 8.30 8.80 -1.03
C PHE A 339 7.65 8.04 0.14
N PHE A 340 7.53 8.69 1.31
CA PHE A 340 6.87 8.07 2.46
C PHE A 340 5.38 7.82 2.20
N GLY A 341 4.70 8.76 1.56
CA GLY A 341 3.31 8.59 1.16
C GLY A 341 3.11 7.42 0.18
N LEU A 342 3.97 7.28 -0.83
CA LEU A 342 3.95 6.12 -1.75
C LEU A 342 4.15 4.80 -1.01
N ALA A 343 4.97 4.80 0.05
CA ALA A 343 5.15 3.62 0.87
C ALA A 343 3.90 3.27 1.72
N LEU A 344 3.13 4.27 2.17
CA LEU A 344 1.82 4.05 2.79
C LEU A 344 0.79 3.50 1.79
N VAL A 345 0.78 4.01 0.57
CA VAL A 345 -0.07 3.48 -0.51
C VAL A 345 0.33 2.03 -0.84
N SER A 346 1.62 1.74 -0.95
CA SER A 346 2.15 0.38 -1.11
C SER A 346 1.66 -0.57 -0.01
N MET A 347 1.66 -0.12 1.25
CA MET A 347 1.08 -0.87 2.36
C MET A 347 -0.42 -1.16 2.16
N VAL A 348 -1.22 -0.17 1.75
CA VAL A 348 -2.65 -0.35 1.48
C VAL A 348 -2.86 -1.38 0.37
N VAL A 349 -2.13 -1.26 -0.74
CA VAL A 349 -2.17 -2.21 -1.85
C VAL A 349 -1.81 -3.62 -1.38
N ASN A 350 -0.75 -3.77 -0.59
CA ASN A 350 -0.33 -5.06 -0.05
C ASN A 350 -1.42 -5.70 0.84
N LEU A 351 -2.05 -4.92 1.71
CA LEU A 351 -3.15 -5.39 2.56
C LEU A 351 -4.37 -5.82 1.74
N ILE A 352 -4.75 -5.03 0.73
CA ILE A 352 -5.84 -5.36 -0.19
C ILE A 352 -5.51 -6.65 -0.93
N MET A 353 -4.30 -6.78 -1.48
CA MET A 353 -3.83 -7.98 -2.17
C MET A 353 -3.92 -9.24 -1.29
N ILE A 354 -3.43 -9.15 -0.04
CA ILE A 354 -3.50 -10.26 0.93
C ILE A 354 -4.96 -10.64 1.22
N ASN A 355 -5.85 -9.66 1.39
CA ASN A 355 -7.26 -9.92 1.68
C ASN A 355 -7.97 -10.54 0.48
N THR A 356 -7.75 -10.01 -0.72
CA THR A 356 -8.31 -10.52 -1.98
C THR A 356 -7.86 -11.95 -2.23
N ARG A 357 -6.56 -12.25 -2.10
CA ARG A 357 -6.03 -13.61 -2.24
C ARG A 357 -6.72 -14.60 -1.30
N LYS A 358 -6.86 -14.24 -0.02
CA LYS A 358 -7.54 -15.10 0.98
C LYS A 358 -9.03 -15.29 0.66
N ASN A 359 -9.70 -14.27 0.14
CA ASN A 359 -11.11 -14.37 -0.26
C ASN A 359 -11.27 -15.30 -1.46
N VAL A 360 -10.39 -15.19 -2.46
CA VAL A 360 -10.36 -16.11 -3.62
C VAL A 360 -10.12 -17.55 -3.17
N GLU A 361 -9.12 -17.79 -2.32
CA GLU A 361 -8.83 -19.14 -1.80
C GLU A 361 -10.02 -19.74 -1.02
N LYS A 362 -10.73 -18.94 -0.22
CA LYS A 362 -11.94 -19.38 0.49
C LYS A 362 -13.08 -19.72 -0.48
N ASN A 363 -13.29 -18.89 -1.50
CA ASN A 363 -14.32 -19.13 -2.51
C ASN A 363 -14.03 -20.40 -3.30
N LEU A 364 -12.77 -20.63 -3.71
CA LEU A 364 -12.34 -21.85 -4.40
C LEU A 364 -12.55 -23.10 -3.53
N LYS A 365 -12.23 -23.06 -2.24
CA LYS A 365 -12.51 -24.16 -1.31
C LYS A 365 -14.00 -24.44 -1.18
N THR A 366 -14.83 -23.40 -1.08
CA THR A 366 -16.30 -23.56 -1.01
C THR A 366 -16.86 -24.20 -2.28
N ILE A 367 -16.38 -23.76 -3.45
CA ILE A 367 -16.79 -24.33 -4.74
C ILE A 367 -16.33 -25.79 -4.85
N GLY A 368 -15.06 -26.08 -4.51
CA GLY A 368 -14.52 -27.44 -4.50
C GLY A 368 -15.34 -28.38 -3.61
N ASN A 369 -15.67 -27.95 -2.38
CA ASN A 369 -16.50 -28.73 -1.46
C ASN A 369 -17.93 -28.93 -1.99
N LYS A 370 -18.53 -27.92 -2.65
CA LYS A 370 -19.85 -28.04 -3.29
C LYS A 370 -19.82 -29.04 -4.45
N VAL A 371 -18.77 -29.01 -5.27
CA VAL A 371 -18.59 -29.96 -6.39
C VAL A 371 -18.37 -31.37 -5.87
N GLU A 372 -17.51 -31.55 -4.86
CA GLU A 372 -17.26 -32.87 -4.25
C GLU A 372 -18.53 -33.46 -3.65
N LYS A 373 -19.32 -32.67 -2.92
CA LYS A 373 -20.63 -33.10 -2.41
C LYS A 373 -21.59 -33.51 -3.54
N LYS A 374 -21.64 -32.76 -4.64
CA LYS A 374 -22.47 -33.10 -5.82
C LYS A 374 -22.00 -34.39 -6.51
N VAL A 375 -20.69 -34.61 -6.63
CA VAL A 375 -20.12 -35.83 -7.22
C VAL A 375 -20.41 -37.05 -6.35
N VAL A 376 -20.22 -36.95 -5.04
CA VAL A 376 -20.52 -38.03 -4.08
C VAL A 376 -22.02 -38.35 -4.08
N ALA A 377 -22.88 -37.32 -4.09
CA ALA A 377 -24.33 -37.52 -4.21
C ALA A 377 -24.70 -38.27 -5.49
N ARG A 378 -24.08 -37.92 -6.64
CA ARG A 378 -24.33 -38.58 -7.93
C ARG A 378 -23.80 -40.02 -8.01
N GLN A 379 -22.68 -40.33 -7.32
CA GLN A 379 -22.18 -41.70 -7.20
C GLN A 379 -23.09 -42.56 -6.30
N ASN A 380 -23.62 -42.00 -5.22
CA ASN A 380 -24.53 -42.71 -4.33
C ASN A 380 -25.94 -42.90 -4.92
N SER A 381 -26.35 -42.05 -5.88
CA SER A 381 -27.63 -42.19 -6.59
C SER A 381 -27.56 -43.10 -7.82
N HIS A 382 -26.39 -43.68 -8.16
CA HIS A 382 -26.27 -44.55 -9.34
C HIS A 382 -26.88 -45.94 -9.07
N PRO A 383 -27.90 -46.38 -9.84
CA PRO A 383 -28.66 -47.61 -9.54
C PRO A 383 -27.78 -48.87 -9.50
N VAL A 384 -26.78 -48.97 -10.38
CA VAL A 384 -25.84 -50.11 -10.46
C VAL A 384 -25.00 -50.28 -9.19
N LEU A 385 -24.59 -49.18 -8.55
CA LEU A 385 -23.80 -49.21 -7.31
C LEU A 385 -24.63 -49.62 -6.10
N ASN A 386 -25.91 -49.22 -6.06
CA ASN A 386 -26.83 -49.67 -5.01
C ASN A 386 -27.20 -51.15 -5.13
N ILE A 387 -27.36 -51.66 -6.36
CA ILE A 387 -27.59 -53.09 -6.62
C ILE A 387 -26.37 -53.91 -6.16
N ARG A 388 -25.15 -53.47 -6.49
CA ARG A 388 -23.92 -54.16 -6.10
C ARG A 388 -23.69 -54.16 -4.58
N LYS A 389 -24.01 -53.05 -3.89
CA LYS A 389 -23.97 -52.99 -2.42
C LYS A 389 -25.01 -53.91 -1.76
N LYS A 390 -26.24 -53.96 -2.29
CA LYS A 390 -27.27 -54.92 -1.83
C LYS A 390 -26.85 -56.37 -2.06
N ALA A 391 -26.29 -56.69 -3.22
CA ALA A 391 -25.82 -58.04 -3.53
C ALA A 391 -24.68 -58.48 -2.59
N LEU A 392 -23.69 -57.62 -2.32
CA LEU A 392 -22.59 -57.92 -1.39
C LEU A 392 -23.04 -58.02 0.08
N ALA A 393 -24.04 -57.24 0.49
CA ALA A 393 -24.62 -57.35 1.82
C ALA A 393 -25.34 -58.69 2.01
N ASN A 394 -26.09 -59.13 1.00
CA ASN A 394 -26.78 -60.42 1.03
C ASN A 394 -25.84 -61.63 1.06
N VAL A 395 -24.67 -61.54 0.40
CA VAL A 395 -23.64 -62.59 0.46
C VAL A 395 -23.03 -62.70 1.87
N LYS A 396 -22.73 -61.56 2.51
CA LYS A 396 -22.17 -61.58 3.88
C LYS A 396 -23.14 -62.07 4.96
N SER A 397 -24.44 -61.93 4.75
CA SER A 397 -25.46 -62.47 5.66
C SER A 397 -25.76 -63.95 5.44
N ALA A 398 -25.22 -64.56 4.38
CA ALA A 398 -25.38 -65.98 4.08
C ALA A 398 -24.19 -66.83 4.59
N ASP A 399 -23.09 -66.20 4.99
CA ASP A 399 -21.88 -66.84 5.55
C ASP A 399 -21.87 -66.87 7.11
N ILE A 400 -23.01 -66.60 7.76
CA ILE A 400 -23.28 -66.78 9.19
C ILE A 400 -24.48 -67.71 9.31
#